data_AF-A0A8T6Y065-F1
#
_entry.id   AF-A0A8T6Y065-F1
#
_cell.length_a   1.000
_cell.length_b   1.000
_cell.length_c   1.000
_cell.angle_alpha   90.00
_cell.angle_beta   90.00
_cell.angle_gamma   90.00
#
_symmetry.space_group_name_H-M   'P 1'
#
loop_
_entity.id
_entity.type
_entity.pdbx_description
1 polymer ?
#
loop_
_entity_poly.entity_id
_entity_poly.type
_entity_poly.pdbx_seq_one_letter_code
_entity_poly.pdbx_strand_id
1 'polypeptide(L)'
;AAGTPPKFLYMIPTFQNPAGVTMPESRRREFLELVYQYDDLPVIEDDPYGRLRFEGEHQRSLKAMDTEGRVLSMKTLSKVLVPGFR
;
A
#
# COMPACT_ATOMS: atom_id res chain seq x y z
N ALA A 1 -20.17 23.15 -0.91
CA ALA A 1 -19.85 22.93 0.52
C ALA A 1 -18.50 22.24 0.60
N ALA A 2 -17.60 22.67 1.48
CA ALA A 2 -16.36 21.92 1.71
C ALA A 2 -16.72 20.59 2.38
N GLY A 3 -16.30 19.46 1.79
CA GLY A 3 -16.54 18.13 2.35
C GLY A 3 -15.70 17.86 3.60
N THR A 4 -16.09 16.88 4.39
CA THR A 4 -15.29 16.41 5.53
C THR A 4 -13.97 15.79 5.04
N PRO A 5 -12.81 16.15 5.60
CA PRO A 5 -11.54 15.57 5.18
C PRO A 5 -11.50 14.06 5.47
N PRO A 6 -10.89 13.25 4.58
CA PRO A 6 -10.68 11.83 4.82
C PRO A 6 -9.89 11.59 6.10
N LYS A 7 -10.19 10.48 6.81
CA LYS A 7 -9.47 10.10 8.02
C LYS A 7 -8.17 9.34 7.75
N PHE A 8 -8.14 8.58 6.66
CA PHE A 8 -6.98 7.85 6.17
C PHE A 8 -7.23 7.38 4.74
N LEU A 9 -6.18 6.89 4.09
CA LEU A 9 -6.26 6.17 2.82
C LEU A 9 -5.96 4.69 3.05
N TYR A 10 -6.70 3.81 2.39
CA TYR A 10 -6.41 2.38 2.34
C TYR A 10 -6.04 2.02 0.91
N MET A 11 -4.90 1.35 0.72
CA MET A 11 -4.45 0.91 -0.59
C MET A 11 -3.84 -0.48 -0.57
N ILE A 12 -4.10 -1.22 -1.65
CA ILE A 12 -3.41 -2.47 -2.01
C ILE A 12 -2.51 -2.15 -3.22
N PRO A 13 -1.28 -1.65 -3.04
CA PRO A 13 -0.45 -1.16 -4.15
C PRO A 13 0.17 -2.29 -4.99
N THR A 14 0.13 -3.52 -4.49
CA THR A 14 0.71 -4.70 -5.14
C THR A 14 -0.38 -5.73 -5.37
N PHE A 15 -0.65 -6.06 -6.64
CA PHE A 15 -1.71 -6.98 -7.07
C PHE A 15 -3.07 -6.65 -6.45
N GLN A 16 -3.52 -5.39 -6.67
CA GLN A 16 -4.77 -4.86 -6.14
C GLN A 16 -5.91 -5.85 -6.37
N ASN A 17 -6.70 -6.15 -5.33
CA ASN A 17 -7.89 -7.00 -5.47
C ASN A 17 -9.13 -6.11 -5.65
N PRO A 18 -9.92 -6.24 -6.73
CA PRO A 18 -9.93 -7.35 -7.71
C PRO A 18 -9.20 -7.10 -9.03
N ALA A 19 -8.65 -5.91 -9.28
CA ALA A 19 -8.17 -5.53 -10.62
C ALA A 19 -6.84 -6.18 -11.04
N GLY A 20 -6.11 -6.80 -10.12
CA GLY A 20 -4.78 -7.41 -10.31
C GLY A 20 -3.64 -6.42 -10.54
N VAL A 21 -3.91 -5.12 -10.57
CA VAL A 21 -2.92 -4.10 -10.95
C VAL A 21 -1.85 -3.90 -9.89
N THR A 22 -0.61 -3.65 -10.32
CA THR A 22 0.50 -3.26 -9.44
C THR A 22 0.92 -1.83 -9.76
N MET A 23 0.97 -1.00 -8.72
CA MET A 23 1.46 0.36 -8.82
C MET A 23 2.99 0.34 -9.05
N PRO A 24 3.51 0.91 -10.15
CA PRO A 24 4.96 1.00 -10.38
C PRO A 24 5.61 1.96 -9.39
N GLU A 25 6.92 1.82 -9.17
CA GLU A 25 7.66 2.64 -8.21
C GLU A 25 7.50 4.15 -8.44
N SER A 26 7.51 4.63 -9.69
CA SER A 26 7.30 6.05 -10.00
C SER A 26 5.97 6.58 -9.46
N ARG A 27 4.89 5.82 -9.64
CA ARG A 27 3.57 6.18 -9.13
C ARG A 27 3.46 6.07 -7.61
N ARG A 28 4.22 5.16 -6.99
CA ARG A 28 4.34 5.09 -5.52
C ARG A 28 5.00 6.36 -4.96
N ARG A 29 6.01 6.90 -5.65
CA ARG A 29 6.63 8.19 -5.30
C ARG A 29 5.63 9.34 -5.46
N GLU A 30 5.01 9.47 -6.63
CA GLU A 30 3.97 10.48 -6.88
C GLU A 30 2.86 10.45 -5.82
N PHE A 31 2.43 9.26 -5.43
CA PHE A 31 1.43 9.07 -4.38
C PHE A 31 1.90 9.57 -3.02
N LEU A 32 3.12 9.23 -2.59
CA LEU A 32 3.67 9.69 -1.31
C LEU A 32 3.84 11.20 -1.29
N GLU A 33 4.40 11.79 -2.35
CA GLU A 33 4.53 13.25 -2.49
C GLU A 33 3.18 13.96 -2.40
N LEU A 34 2.12 13.35 -2.96
CA LEU A 34 0.76 13.88 -2.83
C LEU A 34 0.27 13.77 -1.38
N VAL A 35 0.46 12.62 -0.73
CA VAL A 35 0.05 12.42 0.67
C VAL A 35 0.72 13.42 1.60
N TYR A 36 1.99 13.74 1.38
CA TYR A 36 2.76 14.70 2.18
C TYR A 36 2.24 16.14 2.06
N GLN A 37 1.45 16.46 1.05
CA GLN A 37 0.79 17.77 0.93
C GLN A 37 -0.44 17.92 1.84
N TYR A 38 -0.94 16.82 2.43
CA TYR A 38 -2.08 16.83 3.33
C TYR A 38 -1.63 16.77 4.79
N ASP A 39 -2.32 17.54 5.63
CA ASP A 39 -2.07 17.56 7.06
C ASP A 39 -2.47 16.22 7.71
N ASP A 40 -1.47 15.53 8.26
CA ASP A 40 -1.60 14.30 9.04
C ASP A 40 -2.44 13.17 8.42
N LEU A 41 -2.48 13.04 7.09
CA LEU A 41 -3.23 11.98 6.41
C LEU A 41 -2.51 10.62 6.49
N PRO A 42 -2.99 9.63 7.26
CA PRO A 42 -2.36 8.32 7.36
C PRO A 42 -2.69 7.45 6.15
N VAL A 43 -1.78 6.55 5.80
CA VAL A 43 -1.97 5.56 4.74
C VAL A 43 -1.83 4.16 5.30
N ILE A 44 -2.83 3.32 5.06
CA ILE A 44 -2.78 1.89 5.31
C ILE A 44 -2.38 1.21 4.00
N GLU A 45 -1.17 0.66 3.98
CA GLU A 45 -0.69 -0.22 2.91
C GLU A 45 -1.04 -1.66 3.26
N ASP A 46 -2.03 -2.23 2.58
CA ASP A 46 -2.36 -3.64 2.68
C ASP A 46 -1.62 -4.44 1.60
N ASP A 47 -0.74 -5.33 2.04
CA ASP A 47 0.13 -6.12 1.19
C ASP A 47 0.01 -7.62 1.48
N PRO A 48 -1.14 -8.24 1.13
CA PRO A 48 -1.34 -9.67 1.32
C PRO A 48 -0.69 -10.52 0.22
N TYR A 49 -0.37 -9.91 -0.92
CA TYR A 49 0.10 -10.60 -2.13
C TYR A 49 1.54 -10.27 -2.52
N GLY A 50 2.22 -9.31 -1.89
CA GLY A 50 3.54 -8.85 -2.33
C GLY A 50 4.64 -9.92 -2.37
N ARG A 51 4.46 -11.01 -1.62
CA ARG A 51 5.33 -12.19 -1.65
C ARG A 51 4.98 -13.21 -2.74
N LEU A 52 3.87 -13.04 -3.46
CA LEU A 52 3.35 -13.98 -4.45
C LEU A 52 3.60 -13.52 -5.90
N ARG A 53 4.68 -12.78 -6.13
CA ARG A 53 5.07 -12.39 -7.49
C ARG A 53 5.67 -13.61 -8.21
N PHE A 54 5.04 -14.02 -9.30
CA PHE A 54 5.55 -15.12 -10.14
C PHE A 54 6.60 -14.63 -11.16
N GLU A 55 6.41 -13.43 -11.73
CA GLU A 55 7.29 -12.88 -12.76
C GLU A 55 7.49 -11.35 -12.60
N GLY A 56 8.57 -10.85 -13.20
CA GLY A 56 8.98 -9.45 -13.18
C GLY A 56 9.62 -9.01 -11.85
N GLU A 57 9.87 -7.71 -11.74
CA GLU A 57 10.61 -7.14 -10.60
C GLU A 57 9.73 -6.79 -9.41
N HIS A 58 10.24 -7.04 -8.20
CA HIS A 58 9.60 -6.59 -6.97
C HIS A 58 9.61 -5.07 -6.88
N GLN A 59 8.45 -4.50 -6.54
CA GLN A 59 8.31 -3.07 -6.28
C GLN A 59 8.52 -2.81 -4.79
N ARG A 60 9.33 -1.80 -4.45
CA ARG A 60 9.50 -1.36 -3.05
C ARG A 60 8.15 -0.95 -2.45
N SER A 61 7.86 -1.39 -1.23
CA SER A 61 6.60 -1.05 -0.54
C SER A 61 6.53 0.45 -0.24
N LEU A 62 5.31 1.00 -0.15
CA LEU A 62 5.10 2.38 0.29
C LEU A 62 5.75 2.60 1.66
N LYS A 63 5.59 1.64 2.59
CA LYS A 63 6.22 1.74 3.90
C LYS A 63 7.75 1.84 3.84
N ALA A 64 8.39 1.16 2.89
CA ALA A 64 9.84 1.19 2.73
C ALA A 64 10.34 2.43 1.98
N MET A 65 9.43 3.21 1.39
CA MET A 65 9.73 4.47 0.70
C MET A 65 9.31 5.70 1.53
N ASP A 66 8.48 5.49 2.55
CA ASP A 66 7.93 6.54 3.39
C ASP A 66 8.99 7.17 4.31
N THR A 67 9.24 8.47 4.11
CA THR A 67 10.22 9.26 4.87
C THR A 67 9.60 10.11 5.96
N GLU A 68 8.28 10.34 5.92
CA GLU A 68 7.56 11.17 6.90
C GLU A 68 6.77 10.36 7.94
N GLY A 69 6.80 9.03 7.84
CA GLY A 69 6.12 8.16 8.79
C GLY A 69 4.60 8.13 8.63
N ARG A 70 4.08 8.43 7.43
CA ARG A 70 2.64 8.44 7.13
C ARG A 70 2.06 7.04 6.91
N VAL A 71 2.89 6.06 6.57
CA VAL A 71 2.41 4.74 6.12
C VAL A 71 2.44 3.73 7.27
N LEU A 72 1.34 2.99 7.43
CA LEU A 72 1.22 1.78 8.24
C LEU A 72 1.11 0.59 7.30
N SER A 73 1.98 -0.41 7.48
CA SER A 73 1.98 -1.62 6.63
C SER A 73 1.21 -2.76 7.31
N MET A 74 0.29 -3.36 6.57
CA MET A 74 -0.42 -4.58 6.92
C MET A 74 0.04 -5.71 6.01
N LYS A 75 0.49 -6.81 6.60
CA LYS A 75 0.94 -8.02 5.90
C LYS A 75 0.27 -9.23 6.53
N THR A 76 0.20 -10.31 5.76
CA THR A 76 -0.37 -11.57 6.24
C THR A 76 0.48 -12.77 5.81
N LEU A 77 0.37 -13.86 6.57
CA LEU A 77 0.90 -15.18 6.21
C LEU A 77 -0.17 -16.09 5.59
N SER A 78 -1.45 -15.68 5.60
CA SER A 78 -2.58 -16.50 5.15
C SER A 78 -2.49 -16.95 3.70
N LYS A 79 -1.69 -16.26 2.88
CA LYS A 79 -1.54 -16.52 1.44
C LYS A 79 -0.22 -17.21 1.07
N VAL A 80 0.68 -17.37 2.03
CA VAL A 80 2.03 -17.91 1.79
C VAL A 80 2.31 -19.15 2.63
N LEU A 81 1.74 -19.24 3.84
CA LEU A 81 1.95 -20.38 4.73
C LEU A 81 0.71 -21.26 4.83
N VAL A 82 -0.30 -20.80 5.57
CA VAL A 82 -1.58 -21.50 5.70
C VAL A 82 -2.66 -20.48 6.07
N PRO A 83 -3.82 -20.48 5.38
CA PRO A 83 -4.88 -19.53 5.69
C PRO A 83 -5.50 -19.75 7.07
N GLY A 84 -5.50 -20.99 7.59
CA GLY A 84 -6.24 -21.37 8.80
C GLY A 84 -5.54 -21.18 10.14
N PHE A 85 -4.37 -20.53 10.20
CA PHE A 85 -3.74 -20.21 11.50
C PHE A 85 -4.37 -19.02 12.22
N ARG A 86 -5.21 -18.22 11.53
CA ARG A 86 -6.17 -17.25 12.07
C ARG A 86 -7.30 -17.03 11.09
#